data_AF-A0AAN6XZW5-F1
#
_entry.id   AF-A0AAN6XZW5-F1
#
_cell.length_a   1.000
_cell.length_b   1.000
_cell.length_c   1.000
_cell.angle_alpha   90.00
_cell.angle_beta   90.00
_cell.angle_gamma   90.00
#
_symmetry.space_group_name_H-M   'P 1'
#
loop_
_entity.id
_entity.type
_entity.pdbx_description
1 polymer ?
#
loop_
_entity_poly.entity_id
_entity_poly.type
_entity_poly.pdbx_seq_one_letter_code
_entity_poly.pdbx_strand_id
1 'polypeptide(L)'
;MHFTQRALSGLLAGAALTSACTLPTTPLSNTVMDNIRVQVQNASYPQVNNLYMNLFVAGGGDQHLFVGPVGNPTYDLHLYNGAIGRGTIRARIGGEDSEIDDTVKMFMTERGDPSALFQPTWACNPETDAVQINLEFIGKQNAAPGGWICVRPAFENSHEFRYYGPGNTKNDPNRFCIKVQLVLVPVAGTLTSTTVTASTTSSTSSTSSTSTTITTTTTPTTLTTSTTSTSTTSTTAPTTTTTTTTTSTSTSTTSTSPTSTPPVLPFADMTAQGFRFLGCAPEERRVTPADFPGRTLSGALYAEDAMTNEKCMAFCGSNGWAYAGTEWSRECWCGNSFASTRTPPTTLASLANCNYACSGAAGQKCGGDAWLSLYQKCPVGGSCVNVAFT
;
A
#
# COMPACT_ATOMS: atom_id res chain seq x y z
N MET A 1 69.38 -1.74 -5.40
CA MET A 1 69.18 -0.26 -5.34
C MET A 1 68.33 0.06 -6.56
N HIS A 2 67.11 0.59 -6.56
CA HIS A 2 66.34 1.38 -5.61
C HIS A 2 64.84 1.02 -5.65
N PHE A 3 64.22 1.21 -4.49
CA PHE A 3 62.81 1.35 -4.09
C PHE A 3 61.72 1.52 -5.16
N THR A 4 60.75 0.61 -5.14
CA THR A 4 59.33 0.87 -5.48
C THR A 4 58.60 1.33 -4.21
N GLN A 5 58.02 2.53 -4.25
CA GLN A 5 57.20 3.07 -3.17
C GLN A 5 55.94 3.74 -3.75
N ARG A 6 54.82 3.54 -3.03
CA ARG A 6 53.51 4.24 -3.10
C ARG A 6 52.53 3.68 -4.14
N ALA A 7 51.23 3.51 -3.85
CA ALA A 7 50.41 4.13 -2.82
C ALA A 7 49.40 3.14 -2.21
N LEU A 8 49.35 3.12 -0.88
CA LEU A 8 48.27 2.53 -0.10
C LEU A 8 47.09 3.53 -0.18
N SER A 9 46.02 3.19 -0.90
CA SER A 9 44.77 3.95 -0.84
C SER A 9 44.12 3.72 0.52
N GLY A 10 44.27 4.70 1.41
CA GLY A 10 43.52 4.76 2.65
C GLY A 10 42.04 4.93 2.35
N LEU A 11 41.26 3.90 2.69
CA LEU A 11 39.81 3.99 2.78
C LEU A 11 39.51 4.98 3.92
N LEU A 12 39.17 6.22 3.60
CA LEU A 12 38.52 7.09 4.57
C LEU A 12 37.14 6.48 4.84
N ALA A 13 37.04 5.73 5.94
CA ALA A 13 35.77 5.49 6.59
C ALA A 13 35.25 6.86 7.05
N GLY A 14 34.36 7.44 6.26
CA GLY A 14 33.53 8.55 6.73
C GLY A 14 32.72 8.03 7.90
N ALA A 15 33.13 8.40 9.12
CA ALA A 15 32.29 8.24 10.29
C ALA A 15 31.03 9.06 10.03
N ALA A 16 29.90 8.38 9.82
CA ALA A 16 28.60 9.00 9.84
C ALA A 16 28.46 9.66 11.23
N LEU A 17 28.53 10.99 11.26
CA LEU A 17 28.12 11.78 12.42
C LEU A 17 26.62 11.55 12.55
N THR A 18 26.21 10.55 13.32
CA THR A 18 24.82 10.40 13.73
C THR A 18 24.54 11.51 14.73
N SER A 19 24.02 12.64 14.26
CA SER A 19 23.37 13.62 15.12
C SER A 19 22.04 13.05 15.60
N ALA A 20 22.08 12.06 16.49
CA ALA A 20 20.89 11.65 17.21
C ALA A 20 20.32 12.88 17.93
N CYS A 21 19.09 13.22 17.63
CA CYS A 21 18.31 14.25 18.31
C CYS A 21 18.44 14.15 19.84
N THR A 22 18.33 15.28 20.55
CA THR A 22 18.31 15.26 22.01
C THR A 22 16.95 14.78 22.50
N LEU A 23 16.90 13.58 23.06
CA LEU A 23 15.67 12.98 23.57
C LEU A 23 15.26 13.60 24.91
N PRO A 24 13.97 13.96 25.10
CA PRO A 24 13.46 14.32 26.41
C PRO A 24 13.58 13.15 27.39
N THR A 25 13.73 13.45 28.69
CA THR A 25 13.80 12.45 29.76
C THR A 25 12.47 12.22 30.47
N THR A 26 11.48 13.08 30.21
CA THR A 26 10.16 12.97 30.82
C THR A 26 9.49 11.66 30.39
N PRO A 27 9.09 10.79 31.33
CA PRO A 27 8.37 9.56 31.00
C PRO A 27 7.08 9.86 30.26
N LEU A 28 6.78 9.07 29.23
CA LEU A 28 5.54 9.17 28.48
C LEU A 28 4.46 8.29 29.11
N SER A 29 3.27 8.86 29.28
CA SER A 29 2.08 8.12 29.70
C SER A 29 1.70 7.09 28.64
N ASN A 30 1.29 5.89 29.06
CA ASN A 30 0.67 4.90 28.18
C ASN A 30 -0.82 5.23 27.88
N THR A 31 -1.30 6.37 28.36
CA THR A 31 -2.63 6.90 28.08
C THR A 31 -2.51 8.32 27.52
N VAL A 32 -2.93 8.50 26.28
CA VAL A 32 -2.96 9.75 25.51
C VAL A 32 -4.36 9.87 24.93
N MET A 33 -5.20 10.71 25.53
CA MET A 33 -6.61 10.88 25.13
C MET A 33 -6.83 11.98 24.09
N ASP A 34 -5.80 12.78 23.81
CA ASP A 34 -5.82 13.71 22.68
C ASP A 34 -5.92 12.94 21.37
N ASN A 35 -6.51 13.57 20.35
CA ASN A 35 -6.59 13.00 19.01
C ASN A 35 -5.19 12.85 18.40
N ILE A 36 -4.87 11.61 18.02
CA ILE A 36 -3.63 11.23 17.35
C ILE A 36 -3.92 10.54 16.02
N ARG A 37 -2.89 10.49 15.19
CA ARG A 37 -2.73 9.53 14.10
C ARG A 37 -1.60 8.58 14.46
N VAL A 38 -1.61 7.40 13.84
CA VAL A 38 -0.49 6.47 13.92
C VAL A 38 0.17 6.39 12.55
N GLN A 39 1.45 6.75 12.48
CA GLN A 39 2.28 6.61 11.29
C GLN A 39 3.08 5.30 11.39
N VAL A 40 3.25 4.65 10.25
CA VAL A 40 4.09 3.47 10.05
C VAL A 40 5.43 3.92 9.47
N GLN A 41 6.53 3.48 10.06
CA GLN A 41 7.87 3.77 9.59
C GLN A 41 8.67 2.48 9.37
N ASN A 42 9.29 2.39 8.20
CA ASN A 42 10.36 1.45 7.86
C ASN A 42 11.08 1.96 6.60
N ALA A 43 12.20 2.66 6.78
CA ALA A 43 12.98 3.23 5.68
C ALA A 43 13.48 2.19 4.65
N SER A 44 13.64 0.92 5.05
CA SER A 44 14.02 -0.17 4.14
C SER A 44 12.88 -0.62 3.23
N TYR A 45 11.64 -0.23 3.51
CA TYR A 45 10.45 -0.54 2.70
C TYR A 45 9.66 0.75 2.38
N PRO A 46 10.11 1.52 1.37
CA PRO A 46 9.52 2.83 1.03
C PRO A 46 8.04 2.78 0.68
N GLN A 47 7.50 1.63 0.27
CA GLN A 47 6.09 1.46 -0.05
C GLN A 47 5.15 1.53 1.16
N VAL A 48 5.67 1.32 2.37
CA VAL A 48 4.90 1.49 3.63
C VAL A 48 5.48 2.57 4.54
N ASN A 49 6.69 3.05 4.26
CA ASN A 49 7.34 4.06 5.06
C ASN A 49 6.54 5.38 5.08
N ASN A 50 6.40 5.97 6.25
CA ASN A 50 5.69 7.22 6.51
C ASN A 50 4.20 7.23 6.14
N LEU A 51 3.58 6.06 5.89
CA LEU A 51 2.14 5.96 5.68
C LEU A 51 1.38 6.01 7.00
N TYR A 52 0.14 6.49 6.96
CA TYR A 52 -0.72 6.56 8.13
C TYR A 52 -1.69 5.39 8.19
N MET A 53 -2.00 4.97 9.41
CA MET A 53 -3.01 3.98 9.73
C MET A 53 -4.41 4.49 9.37
N ASN A 54 -5.12 3.67 8.60
CA ASN A 54 -6.51 3.86 8.18
C ASN A 54 -7.39 2.75 8.74
N LEU A 55 -8.69 3.01 8.80
CA LEU A 55 -9.70 2.05 9.25
C LEU A 55 -10.70 1.71 8.15
N PHE A 56 -10.83 0.44 7.83
CA PHE A 56 -11.79 -0.08 6.86
C PHE A 56 -12.90 -0.86 7.58
N VAL A 57 -14.16 -0.57 7.28
CA VAL A 57 -15.31 -1.24 7.92
C VAL A 57 -15.42 -2.68 7.43
N ALA A 58 -15.36 -3.66 8.33
CA ALA A 58 -15.37 -5.08 8.00
C ALA A 58 -16.69 -5.81 8.30
N GLY A 59 -17.70 -5.07 8.77
CA GLY A 59 -18.97 -5.63 9.24
C GLY A 59 -18.92 -6.04 10.72
N GLY A 60 -20.09 -6.25 11.34
CA GLY A 60 -20.17 -6.67 12.74
C GLY A 60 -19.60 -5.68 13.78
N GLY A 61 -19.42 -4.42 13.41
CA GLY A 61 -18.80 -3.38 14.25
C GLY A 61 -17.26 -3.35 14.20
N ASP A 62 -16.64 -4.32 13.52
CA ASP A 62 -15.19 -4.39 13.40
C ASP A 62 -14.64 -3.44 12.34
N GLN A 63 -13.44 -2.96 12.61
CA GLN A 63 -12.68 -2.18 11.63
C GLN A 63 -11.31 -2.77 11.43
N HIS A 64 -11.00 -3.09 10.20
CA HIS A 64 -9.68 -3.57 9.82
C HIS A 64 -8.69 -2.41 9.77
N LEU A 65 -7.49 -2.68 10.27
CA LEU A 65 -6.38 -1.75 10.27
C LEU A 65 -5.60 -1.92 8.98
N PHE A 66 -5.39 -0.83 8.25
CA PHE A 66 -4.61 -0.82 7.02
C PHE A 66 -3.66 0.37 6.96
N VAL A 67 -2.59 0.24 6.18
CA VAL A 67 -1.89 1.38 5.58
C VAL A 67 -2.01 1.31 4.06
N GLY A 68 -1.90 2.45 3.39
CA GLY A 68 -2.07 2.56 1.95
C GLY A 68 -3.36 3.30 1.59
N PRO A 69 -3.87 3.13 0.36
CA PRO A 69 -4.97 3.94 -0.16
C PRO A 69 -6.35 3.51 0.36
N VAL A 70 -6.45 2.34 1.03
CA VAL A 70 -7.72 1.82 1.53
C VAL A 70 -8.04 2.31 2.94
N GLY A 71 -9.33 2.27 3.25
CA GLY A 71 -9.85 2.64 4.55
C GLY A 71 -9.96 4.14 4.72
N ASN A 72 -10.71 4.53 5.75
CA ASN A 72 -10.86 5.92 6.13
C ASN A 72 -9.63 6.39 6.91
N PRO A 73 -9.02 7.52 6.50
CA PRO A 73 -7.95 8.14 7.28
C PRO A 73 -8.37 8.38 8.73
N THR A 74 -7.46 8.08 9.65
CA THR A 74 -7.69 8.31 11.08
C THR A 74 -7.11 9.64 11.52
N TYR A 75 -7.88 10.37 12.33
CA TYR A 75 -7.52 11.67 12.94
C TYR A 75 -7.99 11.78 14.39
N ASP A 76 -8.51 10.69 14.94
CA ASP A 76 -9.25 10.61 16.19
C ASP A 76 -8.90 9.32 16.94
N LEU A 77 -7.73 8.74 16.65
CA LEU A 77 -7.21 7.67 17.47
C LEU A 77 -6.75 8.24 18.81
N HIS A 78 -6.66 7.36 19.80
CA HIS A 78 -6.10 7.65 21.11
C HIS A 78 -5.37 6.43 21.65
N LEU A 79 -4.52 6.62 22.65
CA LEU A 79 -3.88 5.55 23.39
C LEU A 79 -4.53 5.46 24.78
N TYR A 80 -4.96 4.27 25.19
CA TYR A 80 -5.54 4.06 26.52
C TYR A 80 -4.97 2.80 27.14
N ASN A 81 -4.25 2.93 28.26
CA ASN A 81 -3.52 1.85 28.90
C ASN A 81 -2.67 1.02 27.91
N GLY A 82 -2.00 1.70 26.99
CA GLY A 82 -1.14 1.12 25.97
C GLY A 82 -1.86 0.53 24.75
N ALA A 83 -3.19 0.52 24.71
CA ALA A 83 -3.94 0.06 23.54
C ALA A 83 -4.36 1.24 22.65
N ILE A 84 -4.05 1.17 21.35
CA ILE A 84 -4.57 2.12 20.37
C ILE A 84 -6.09 1.91 20.27
N GLY A 85 -6.88 2.96 20.27
CA GLY A 85 -8.33 2.88 20.09
C GLY A 85 -8.93 4.08 19.37
N ARG A 86 -10.25 4.01 19.17
CA ARG A 86 -11.08 5.10 18.65
C ARG A 86 -12.48 4.97 19.25
N GLY A 87 -12.94 5.96 20.02
CA GLY A 87 -14.12 5.79 20.87
C GLY A 87 -14.02 4.52 21.74
N THR A 88 -14.93 3.58 21.54
CA THR A 88 -15.07 2.31 22.27
C THR A 88 -14.26 1.15 21.67
N ILE A 89 -13.91 1.20 20.38
CA ILE A 89 -13.14 0.13 19.72
C ILE A 89 -11.65 0.24 20.04
N ARG A 90 -10.98 -0.91 20.19
CA ARG A 90 -9.56 -1.03 20.54
C ARG A 90 -8.84 -1.95 19.56
N ALA A 91 -7.56 -1.69 19.31
CA ALA A 91 -6.69 -2.56 18.52
C ALA A 91 -6.50 -3.91 19.23
N ARG A 92 -7.09 -4.95 18.67
CA ARG A 92 -7.05 -6.32 19.16
C ARG A 92 -6.29 -7.23 18.21
N ILE A 93 -5.75 -8.32 18.74
CA ILE A 93 -5.03 -9.36 18.01
C ILE A 93 -5.83 -10.66 18.12
N GLY A 94 -6.39 -11.12 17.01
CA GLY A 94 -7.20 -12.34 16.95
C GLY A 94 -8.03 -12.44 15.67
N GLY A 95 -9.04 -13.31 15.68
CA GLY A 95 -10.08 -13.39 14.65
C GLY A 95 -9.67 -14.03 13.32
N GLU A 96 -8.41 -13.90 12.89
CA GLU A 96 -7.94 -14.45 11.61
C GLU A 96 -6.43 -14.76 11.64
N ASP A 97 -6.11 -15.99 12.03
CA ASP A 97 -4.75 -16.55 11.98
C ASP A 97 -4.39 -16.98 10.55
N SER A 98 -3.11 -16.88 10.20
CA SER A 98 -2.60 -17.33 8.90
C SER A 98 -1.65 -18.49 9.14
N GLU A 99 -2.07 -19.69 8.72
CA GLU A 99 -1.28 -20.91 8.96
C GLU A 99 0.05 -20.93 8.20
N ILE A 100 0.14 -20.16 7.11
CA ILE A 100 1.31 -20.07 6.21
C ILE A 100 2.47 -19.32 6.87
N ASP A 101 2.21 -18.14 7.43
CA ASP A 101 3.22 -17.26 8.03
C ASP A 101 3.12 -17.19 9.57
N ASP A 102 2.17 -17.91 10.17
CA ASP A 102 1.89 -17.95 11.62
C ASP A 102 1.69 -16.55 12.23
N THR A 103 1.15 -15.63 11.42
CA THR A 103 0.77 -14.30 11.86
C THR A 103 -0.70 -14.25 12.24
N VAL A 104 -1.05 -13.32 13.13
CA VAL A 104 -2.43 -13.10 13.57
C VAL A 104 -2.90 -11.72 13.13
N LYS A 105 -4.15 -11.59 12.69
CA LYS A 105 -4.69 -10.28 12.32
C LYS A 105 -4.74 -9.31 13.49
N MET A 106 -4.45 -8.05 13.20
CA MET A 106 -4.77 -6.94 14.09
C MET A 106 -5.96 -6.15 13.52
N PHE A 107 -6.97 -5.91 14.33
CA PHE A 107 -8.20 -5.20 13.93
C PHE A 107 -8.75 -4.41 15.13
N MET A 108 -9.65 -3.47 14.88
CA MET A 108 -10.31 -2.69 15.92
C MET A 108 -11.70 -3.24 16.20
N THR A 109 -12.00 -3.51 17.47
CA THR A 109 -13.31 -4.00 17.88
C THR A 109 -13.63 -3.61 19.33
N GLU A 110 -14.91 -3.66 19.67
CA GLU A 110 -15.39 -3.58 21.06
C GLU A 110 -15.32 -4.94 21.76
N ARG A 111 -15.14 -6.03 21.00
CA ARG A 111 -15.05 -7.38 21.56
C ARG A 111 -13.85 -7.52 22.51
N GLY A 112 -13.98 -8.49 23.41
CA GLY A 112 -12.98 -8.83 24.43
C GLY A 112 -11.73 -9.55 23.92
N ASP A 113 -11.43 -9.49 22.62
CA ASP A 113 -10.21 -10.03 22.05
C ASP A 113 -8.96 -9.41 22.73
N PRO A 114 -7.82 -10.12 22.82
CA PRO A 114 -6.60 -9.58 23.41
C PRO A 114 -6.13 -8.27 22.77
N SER A 115 -5.90 -7.21 23.55
CA SER A 115 -5.33 -5.96 23.02
C SER A 115 -3.90 -6.13 22.50
N ALA A 116 -3.56 -5.40 21.45
CA ALA A 116 -2.17 -5.07 21.13
C ALA A 116 -1.71 -3.97 22.09
N LEU A 117 -0.66 -4.23 22.86
CA LEU A 117 -0.17 -3.30 23.88
C LEU A 117 1.11 -2.62 23.41
N PHE A 118 1.18 -1.30 23.62
CA PHE A 118 2.27 -0.44 23.24
C PHE A 118 2.72 0.45 24.41
N GLN A 119 4.01 0.68 24.49
CA GLN A 119 4.62 1.65 25.40
C GLN A 119 5.15 2.83 24.57
N PRO A 120 4.67 4.05 24.80
CA PRO A 120 5.26 5.24 24.21
C PRO A 120 6.70 5.46 24.69
N THR A 121 7.61 5.73 23.76
CA THR A 121 9.03 6.04 24.02
C THR A 121 9.49 7.21 23.16
N TRP A 122 10.37 8.06 23.71
CA TRP A 122 11.03 9.10 22.93
C TRP A 122 12.03 8.47 21.97
N ALA A 123 12.01 8.90 20.72
CA ALA A 123 12.95 8.46 19.70
C ALA A 123 13.30 9.60 18.74
N CYS A 124 14.41 9.43 18.02
CA CYS A 124 14.72 10.27 16.88
C CYS A 124 14.13 9.65 15.63
N ASN A 125 13.48 10.48 14.83
CA ASN A 125 13.08 10.10 13.48
C ASN A 125 14.35 9.77 12.67
N PRO A 126 14.46 8.57 12.09
CA PRO A 126 15.70 8.13 11.44
C PRO A 126 16.00 8.84 10.12
N GLU A 127 15.05 9.61 9.57
CA GLU A 127 15.19 10.32 8.29
C GLU A 127 15.37 11.83 8.47
N THR A 128 14.85 12.41 9.56
CA THR A 128 14.80 13.87 9.77
C THR A 128 15.52 14.33 11.02
N ASP A 129 15.98 13.41 11.87
CA ASP A 129 16.51 13.69 13.21
C ASP A 129 15.55 14.51 14.11
N ALA A 130 14.26 14.59 13.76
CA ALA A 130 13.26 15.21 14.61
C ALA A 130 12.92 14.30 15.81
N VAL A 131 12.69 14.88 16.98
CA VAL A 131 12.14 14.12 18.13
C VAL A 131 10.73 13.64 17.78
N GLN A 132 10.47 12.36 18.00
CA GLN A 132 9.16 11.74 17.80
C GLN A 132 8.82 10.79 18.97
N ILE A 133 7.57 10.32 19.00
CA ILE A 133 7.10 9.33 19.96
C ILE A 133 6.87 8.01 19.23
N ASN A 134 7.74 7.04 19.50
CA ASN A 134 7.54 5.66 19.06
C ASN A 134 6.50 4.99 19.94
N LEU A 135 5.64 4.16 19.35
CA LEU A 135 4.80 3.21 20.04
C LEU A 135 5.51 1.85 20.02
N GLU A 136 6.31 1.58 21.04
CA GLU A 136 7.03 0.31 21.18
C GLU A 136 6.05 -0.81 21.53
N PHE A 137 5.98 -1.84 20.69
CA PHE A 137 5.09 -2.96 20.95
C PHE A 137 5.65 -3.83 22.08
N ILE A 138 4.87 -4.01 23.16
CA ILE A 138 5.30 -4.77 24.34
C ILE A 138 4.72 -6.18 24.37
N GLY A 139 3.57 -6.41 23.71
CA GLY A 139 2.99 -7.74 23.61
C GLY A 139 1.50 -7.77 23.32
N LYS A 140 1.01 -8.99 23.11
CA LYS A 140 -0.42 -9.31 23.08
C LYS A 140 -0.92 -9.51 24.51
N GLN A 141 -2.03 -8.88 24.86
CA GLN A 141 -2.65 -9.04 26.19
C GLN A 141 -2.87 -10.53 26.51
N ASN A 142 -2.62 -10.93 27.76
CA ASN A 142 -2.75 -12.32 28.23
C ASN A 142 -1.85 -13.34 27.49
N ALA A 143 -0.80 -12.88 26.80
CA ALA A 143 0.23 -13.72 26.21
C ALA A 143 1.61 -13.37 26.79
N ALA A 144 2.61 -14.23 26.57
CA ALA A 144 3.99 -13.91 26.89
C ALA A 144 4.43 -12.64 26.14
N PRO A 145 5.22 -11.75 26.77
CA PRO A 145 5.74 -10.55 26.11
C PRO A 145 6.54 -10.87 24.84
N GLY A 146 6.58 -9.91 23.92
CA GLY A 146 7.36 -9.99 22.70
C GLY A 146 6.54 -10.31 21.44
N GLY A 147 7.28 -10.65 20.38
CA GLY A 147 6.78 -10.54 19.01
C GLY A 147 6.93 -9.11 18.49
N TRP A 148 6.30 -8.81 17.36
CA TRP A 148 6.34 -7.48 16.74
C TRP A 148 5.12 -7.27 15.84
N ILE A 149 4.83 -6.00 15.54
CA ILE A 149 3.80 -5.62 14.58
C ILE A 149 4.40 -5.51 13.20
N CYS A 150 3.66 -6.00 12.23
CA CYS A 150 4.00 -5.91 10.83
C CYS A 150 2.81 -5.51 9.99
N VAL A 151 3.09 -5.05 8.78
CA VAL A 151 2.08 -4.85 7.75
C VAL A 151 2.37 -5.81 6.61
N ARG A 152 1.32 -6.42 6.08
CA ARG A 152 1.41 -7.43 5.01
C ARG A 152 0.64 -6.95 3.79
N PRO A 153 1.17 -7.09 2.56
CA PRO A 153 0.41 -6.74 1.36
C PRO A 153 -0.99 -7.36 1.36
N ALA A 154 -1.98 -6.54 1.05
CA ALA A 154 -3.38 -6.90 0.98
C ALA A 154 -3.96 -6.44 -0.37
N PHE A 155 -5.28 -6.28 -0.44
CA PHE A 155 -5.94 -5.78 -1.64
C PHE A 155 -5.65 -4.28 -1.86
N GLU A 156 -5.88 -3.80 -3.08
CA GLU A 156 -5.79 -2.38 -3.43
C GLU A 156 -4.47 -1.68 -3.04
N ASN A 157 -3.33 -2.38 -3.17
CA ASN A 157 -2.00 -1.88 -2.78
C ASN A 157 -1.94 -1.39 -1.32
N SER A 158 -2.85 -1.87 -0.49
CA SER A 158 -2.83 -1.65 0.94
C SER A 158 -2.01 -2.72 1.63
N HIS A 159 -1.73 -2.48 2.91
CA HIS A 159 -1.11 -3.47 3.76
C HIS A 159 -1.92 -3.58 5.05
N GLU A 160 -2.37 -4.79 5.37
CA GLU A 160 -3.10 -5.06 6.61
C GLU A 160 -2.14 -5.24 7.78
N PHE A 161 -2.55 -4.84 8.98
CA PHE A 161 -1.73 -5.05 10.17
C PHE A 161 -1.84 -6.49 10.67
N ARG A 162 -0.68 -7.05 11.02
CA ARG A 162 -0.54 -8.39 11.57
C ARG A 162 0.37 -8.34 12.81
N TYR A 163 0.13 -9.28 13.71
CA TYR A 163 1.00 -9.60 14.82
C TYR A 163 1.86 -10.80 14.46
N TYR A 164 3.17 -10.64 14.57
CA TYR A 164 4.16 -11.70 14.41
C TYR A 164 4.61 -12.18 15.79
N GLY A 165 4.19 -13.40 16.17
CA GLY A 165 4.41 -13.95 17.51
C GLY A 165 5.88 -14.18 17.87
N PRO A 166 6.22 -14.20 19.19
CA PRO A 166 7.58 -14.53 19.63
C PRO A 166 7.95 -15.95 19.20
N GLY A 167 9.17 -16.11 18.67
CA GLY A 167 9.68 -17.42 18.23
C GLY A 167 9.11 -17.92 16.91
N ASN A 168 8.22 -17.17 16.25
CA ASN A 168 7.77 -17.51 14.91
C ASN A 168 8.95 -17.43 13.91
N THR A 169 9.08 -18.45 13.08
CA THR A 169 10.11 -18.59 12.04
C THR A 169 9.51 -18.79 10.64
N LYS A 170 8.17 -18.83 10.53
CA LYS A 170 7.47 -19.00 9.25
C LYS A 170 7.40 -17.67 8.50
N ASN A 171 7.31 -17.78 7.18
CA ASN A 171 7.15 -16.63 6.29
C ASN A 171 6.36 -17.04 5.05
N ASP A 172 5.43 -16.19 4.63
CA ASP A 172 4.73 -16.29 3.35
C ASP A 172 5.57 -15.51 2.31
N PRO A 173 6.26 -16.17 1.36
CA PRO A 173 7.11 -15.48 0.41
C PRO A 173 6.33 -14.56 -0.54
N ASN A 174 5.02 -14.78 -0.70
CA ASN A 174 4.16 -13.97 -1.56
C ASN A 174 3.50 -12.81 -0.80
N ARG A 175 3.42 -12.90 0.52
CA ARG A 175 2.84 -11.87 1.39
C ARG A 175 3.70 -11.71 2.65
N PHE A 176 4.94 -11.31 2.43
CA PHE A 176 5.91 -11.14 3.52
C PHE A 176 5.41 -10.12 4.54
N CYS A 177 5.62 -10.39 5.82
CA CYS A 177 5.25 -9.46 6.88
C CYS A 177 6.36 -8.43 7.07
N ILE A 178 6.07 -7.19 6.69
CA ILE A 178 7.01 -6.06 6.79
C ILE A 178 7.02 -5.59 8.23
N LYS A 179 8.11 -5.82 8.96
CA LYS A 179 8.27 -5.28 10.32
C LYS A 179 8.17 -3.77 10.27
N VAL A 180 7.41 -3.15 11.17
CA VAL A 180 7.26 -1.70 11.17
C VAL A 180 7.41 -1.10 12.56
N GLN A 181 7.92 0.13 12.60
CA GLN A 181 7.82 0.99 13.77
C GLN A 181 6.52 1.79 13.68
N LEU A 182 5.75 1.84 14.76
CA LEU A 182 4.60 2.72 14.86
C LEU A 182 5.01 4.02 15.56
N VAL A 183 4.54 5.14 15.05
CA VAL A 183 4.84 6.48 15.56
C VAL A 183 3.54 7.20 15.85
N LEU A 184 3.43 7.74 17.06
CA LEU A 184 2.32 8.58 17.46
C LEU A 184 2.54 9.98 16.88
N VAL A 185 1.57 10.45 16.10
CA VAL A 185 1.58 11.78 15.50
C VAL A 185 0.36 12.56 16.01
N PRO A 186 0.55 13.62 16.82
CA PRO A 186 -0.57 14.44 17.27
C PRO A 186 -1.30 15.11 16.11
N VAL A 187 -2.62 15.27 16.24
CA VAL A 187 -3.39 16.12 15.32
C VAL A 187 -3.30 17.57 15.79
N ALA A 188 -3.00 18.49 14.86
CA ALA A 188 -2.86 19.90 15.20
C ALA A 188 -4.17 20.49 15.75
N GLY A 189 -4.09 21.24 16.85
CA GLY A 189 -5.24 21.86 17.51
C GLY A 189 -5.91 21.03 18.61
N THR A 190 -5.44 19.81 18.88
CA THR A 190 -5.98 18.94 19.95
C THR A 190 -4.99 18.63 21.06
N LEU A 191 -3.76 19.16 21.00
CA LEU A 191 -2.78 19.02 22.07
C LEU A 191 -3.19 19.88 23.27
N THR A 192 -3.90 19.29 24.23
CA THR A 192 -4.02 19.90 25.55
C THR A 192 -2.72 19.64 26.32
N SER A 193 -2.15 20.68 26.90
CA SER A 193 -0.88 20.68 27.65
C SER A 193 -1.01 19.93 28.99
N THR A 194 -1.55 18.71 28.96
CA THR A 194 -1.87 17.90 30.15
C THR A 194 -1.21 16.51 30.10
N THR A 195 -0.49 16.18 29.02
CA THR A 195 0.29 14.93 28.89
C THR A 195 1.46 14.80 29.88
N VAL A 196 1.66 15.80 30.76
CA VAL A 196 2.57 15.73 31.91
C VAL A 196 1.78 15.85 33.21
N THR A 197 0.99 14.84 33.56
CA THR A 197 0.50 14.73 34.94
C THR A 197 0.60 13.28 35.41
N ALA A 198 1.51 13.06 36.35
CA ALA A 198 1.65 11.84 37.11
C ALA A 198 0.38 11.60 37.92
N SER A 199 -0.29 10.46 37.72
CA SER A 199 -1.35 9.98 38.59
C SER A 199 -0.82 8.81 39.41
N THR A 200 -0.29 9.16 40.58
CA THR A 200 -0.15 8.30 41.75
C THR A 200 -1.53 8.21 42.41
N THR A 201 -2.16 7.03 42.47
CA THR A 201 -3.06 6.58 43.55
C THR A 201 -3.55 5.16 43.21
N SER A 202 -3.26 4.16 44.05
CA SER A 202 -4.08 3.76 45.22
C SER A 202 -5.43 3.17 44.84
N SER A 203 -5.55 1.88 45.14
CA SER A 203 -6.74 1.02 45.20
C SER A 203 -8.07 1.70 45.50
N THR A 204 -9.14 1.32 44.80
CA THR A 204 -10.25 0.57 45.42
C THR A 204 -11.18 -0.04 44.38
N SER A 205 -11.64 -1.23 44.74
CA SER A 205 -12.57 -2.12 44.07
C SER A 205 -14.03 -1.63 44.18
N SER A 206 -14.84 -1.93 43.17
CA SER A 206 -16.28 -2.17 43.38
C SER A 206 -16.88 -3.03 42.26
N THR A 207 -17.32 -4.21 42.67
CA THR A 207 -18.18 -5.21 42.04
C THR A 207 -19.60 -4.68 41.80
N SER A 208 -20.32 -5.20 40.79
CA SER A 208 -21.78 -5.54 40.76
C SER A 208 -22.22 -5.84 39.30
N SER A 209 -22.64 -7.05 38.90
CA SER A 209 -24.03 -7.63 38.88
C SER A 209 -25.08 -6.79 38.11
N THR A 210 -26.00 -7.25 37.25
CA THR A 210 -26.58 -8.56 36.88
C THR A 210 -27.68 -8.37 35.79
N SER A 211 -27.97 -9.42 34.98
CA SER A 211 -29.19 -9.74 34.18
C SER A 211 -29.61 -8.83 32.99
N THR A 212 -30.28 -9.27 31.90
CA THR A 212 -31.32 -10.31 31.73
C THR A 212 -31.53 -10.69 30.23
N THR A 213 -31.78 -11.99 29.99
CA THR A 213 -32.64 -12.70 29.00
C THR A 213 -33.25 -12.00 27.77
N ILE A 214 -33.19 -12.63 26.57
CA ILE A 214 -34.29 -12.90 25.59
C ILE A 214 -33.84 -14.05 24.64
N THR A 215 -34.36 -15.28 24.81
CA THR A 215 -35.38 -15.99 24.00
C THR A 215 -34.92 -16.50 22.61
N THR A 216 -34.79 -17.82 22.51
CA THR A 216 -34.65 -18.60 21.29
C THR A 216 -36.03 -19.04 20.78
N THR A 217 -36.23 -19.06 19.47
CA THR A 217 -37.28 -19.88 18.84
C THR A 217 -36.82 -20.35 17.47
N THR A 218 -36.96 -21.66 17.29
CA THR A 218 -36.79 -22.47 16.08
C THR A 218 -37.82 -22.07 15.01
N THR A 219 -37.78 -22.44 13.73
CA THR A 219 -37.74 -23.80 13.14
C THR A 219 -37.74 -23.64 11.58
N PRO A 220 -37.56 -24.71 10.78
CA PRO A 220 -36.98 -24.71 9.44
C PRO A 220 -37.98 -25.07 8.31
N THR A 221 -37.48 -25.01 7.06
CA THR A 221 -37.95 -25.79 5.88
C THR A 221 -36.78 -25.82 4.89
N THR A 222 -36.06 -26.92 4.60
CA THR A 222 -36.39 -28.07 3.72
C THR A 222 -37.21 -27.66 2.49
N LEU A 223 -36.82 -27.91 1.24
CA LEU A 223 -36.55 -29.19 0.56
C LEU A 223 -35.87 -28.85 -0.80
N THR A 224 -34.68 -29.40 -1.09
CA THR A 224 -34.39 -30.63 -1.88
C THR A 224 -34.25 -30.46 -3.39
N THR A 225 -33.18 -31.11 -3.89
CA THR A 225 -33.08 -31.91 -5.14
C THR A 225 -33.22 -31.16 -6.46
N SER A 226 -32.43 -31.42 -7.50
CA SER A 226 -31.46 -32.48 -7.78
C SER A 226 -30.90 -32.25 -9.20
N THR A 227 -29.78 -32.92 -9.51
CA THR A 227 -29.49 -33.57 -10.83
C THR A 227 -29.38 -32.68 -12.08
N THR A 228 -28.50 -32.84 -13.06
CA THR A 228 -27.48 -33.83 -13.43
C THR A 228 -26.64 -33.16 -14.53
N SER A 229 -25.39 -33.59 -14.61
CA SER A 229 -24.47 -33.58 -15.74
C SER A 229 -25.07 -33.44 -17.14
N THR A 230 -24.39 -32.72 -18.04
CA THR A 230 -23.74 -33.32 -19.22
C THR A 230 -22.86 -32.34 -19.98
N SER A 231 -21.71 -32.88 -20.36
CA SER A 231 -20.74 -32.43 -21.36
C SER A 231 -21.28 -32.49 -22.79
N THR A 232 -20.88 -31.56 -23.66
CA THR A 232 -20.67 -31.84 -25.09
C THR A 232 -19.59 -30.95 -25.69
N THR A 233 -18.94 -31.54 -26.68
CA THR A 233 -17.65 -31.27 -27.28
C THR A 233 -17.78 -30.44 -28.58
N SER A 234 -16.66 -29.83 -28.97
CA SER A 234 -16.17 -29.64 -30.36
C SER A 234 -17.02 -28.91 -31.40
N THR A 235 -16.45 -27.88 -32.04
CA THR A 235 -16.06 -27.97 -33.46
C THR A 235 -15.12 -26.84 -33.90
N THR A 236 -14.21 -27.23 -34.78
CA THR A 236 -13.15 -26.48 -35.45
C THR A 236 -13.63 -26.00 -36.82
N ALA A 237 -12.99 -24.94 -37.38
CA ALA A 237 -12.53 -24.74 -38.78
C ALA A 237 -12.64 -23.23 -39.22
N PRO A 238 -12.04 -22.79 -40.36
CA PRO A 238 -10.61 -22.49 -40.53
C PRO A 238 -10.34 -21.13 -41.28
N THR A 239 -9.08 -20.93 -41.73
CA THR A 239 -8.59 -20.03 -42.82
C THR A 239 -8.44 -18.53 -42.47
N THR A 240 -7.39 -17.80 -42.83
CA THR A 240 -6.59 -17.81 -44.08
C THR A 240 -5.24 -17.11 -43.88
N THR A 241 -4.21 -17.63 -44.56
CA THR A 241 -2.84 -17.10 -44.70
C THR A 241 -2.79 -15.94 -45.71
N THR A 242 -1.96 -14.92 -45.48
CA THR A 242 -1.39 -14.13 -46.58
C THR A 242 0.02 -13.65 -46.24
N THR A 243 0.97 -14.05 -47.07
CA THR A 243 2.38 -13.72 -47.06
C THR A 243 2.62 -12.62 -48.10
N THR A 244 3.38 -11.58 -47.77
CA THR A 244 3.97 -10.69 -48.77
C THR A 244 5.37 -10.27 -48.36
N THR A 245 6.33 -10.69 -49.18
CA THR A 245 7.73 -10.30 -49.26
C THR A 245 7.88 -9.08 -50.17
N THR A 246 8.69 -8.09 -49.76
CA THR A 246 9.31 -7.14 -50.70
C THR A 246 10.71 -6.73 -50.24
N THR A 247 11.62 -6.80 -51.19
CA THR A 247 13.06 -6.49 -51.17
C THR A 247 13.31 -5.00 -51.47
N SER A 248 14.32 -4.39 -50.85
CA SER A 248 15.11 -3.26 -51.40
C SER A 248 16.32 -3.00 -50.49
N THR A 249 17.53 -3.31 -50.94
CA THR A 249 18.52 -2.46 -51.64
C THR A 249 19.12 -1.35 -50.77
N SER A 250 20.41 -1.50 -50.50
CA SER A 250 21.30 -0.66 -49.70
C SER A 250 21.78 0.59 -50.44
N THR A 251 21.81 1.72 -49.73
CA THR A 251 22.58 2.91 -50.09
C THR A 251 23.33 3.44 -48.86
N SER A 252 24.55 3.93 -49.10
CA SER A 252 25.58 4.20 -48.10
C SER A 252 25.78 5.69 -47.81
N THR A 253 26.02 5.95 -46.52
CA THR A 253 26.84 7.01 -45.90
C THR A 253 26.46 8.48 -46.05
N THR A 254 26.07 9.08 -44.92
CA THR A 254 26.71 10.29 -44.39
C THR A 254 26.89 10.13 -42.88
N SER A 255 28.14 10.28 -42.43
CA SER A 255 28.57 10.16 -41.04
C SER A 255 28.33 11.48 -40.32
N THR A 256 27.30 11.52 -39.48
CA THR A 256 27.13 12.54 -38.44
C THR A 256 27.43 11.92 -37.09
N SER A 257 28.31 12.58 -36.34
CA SER A 257 28.71 12.26 -34.96
C SER A 257 27.47 11.99 -34.08
N PRO A 258 27.45 10.92 -33.25
CA PRO A 258 26.29 10.61 -32.42
C PRO A 258 26.16 11.64 -31.30
N THR A 259 25.19 12.53 -31.45
CA THR A 259 24.57 13.18 -30.28
C THR A 259 23.84 12.06 -29.54
N SER A 260 24.16 11.87 -28.26
CA SER A 260 23.54 10.85 -27.42
C SER A 260 22.04 11.15 -27.28
N THR A 261 21.22 10.58 -28.17
CA THR A 261 19.76 10.57 -28.02
C THR A 261 19.45 9.84 -26.72
N PRO A 262 18.69 10.43 -25.78
CA PRO A 262 18.24 9.73 -24.59
C PRO A 262 17.53 8.43 -25.01
N PRO A 263 17.69 7.32 -24.26
CA PRO A 263 16.96 6.10 -24.56
C PRO A 263 15.46 6.41 -24.61
N VAL A 264 14.83 6.13 -25.74
CA VAL A 264 13.38 6.31 -25.91
C VAL A 264 12.70 5.30 -25.01
N LEU A 265 11.97 5.79 -24.01
CA LEU A 265 11.21 4.94 -23.10
C LEU A 265 10.05 4.29 -23.87
N PRO A 266 9.70 3.03 -23.58
CA PRO A 266 8.57 2.35 -24.21
C PRO A 266 7.19 2.87 -23.75
N PHE A 267 7.17 3.97 -22.98
CA PHE A 267 5.99 4.62 -22.42
C PHE A 267 6.20 6.14 -22.42
N ALA A 268 5.12 6.92 -22.27
CA ALA A 268 5.22 8.37 -22.12
C ALA A 268 5.69 8.72 -20.71
N ASP A 269 6.76 9.51 -20.59
CA ASP A 269 7.24 10.00 -19.30
C ASP A 269 6.41 11.22 -18.86
N MET A 270 5.64 11.04 -17.79
CA MET A 270 4.71 12.05 -17.26
C MET A 270 5.22 12.71 -15.97
N THR A 271 6.49 12.46 -15.61
CA THR A 271 7.04 12.91 -14.32
C THR A 271 7.07 14.43 -14.20
N ALA A 272 7.28 15.15 -15.31
CA ALA A 272 7.18 16.61 -15.38
C ALA A 272 5.76 17.13 -15.10
N GLN A 273 4.73 16.32 -15.35
CA GLN A 273 3.33 16.61 -15.05
C GLN A 273 2.92 16.09 -13.66
N GLY A 274 3.88 15.60 -12.87
CA GLY A 274 3.65 15.11 -11.51
C GLY A 274 3.01 13.73 -11.48
N PHE A 275 3.19 12.91 -12.52
CA PHE A 275 2.71 11.53 -12.56
C PHE A 275 3.86 10.58 -12.91
N ARG A 276 4.00 9.49 -12.16
CA ARG A 276 4.92 8.40 -12.49
C ARG A 276 4.18 7.26 -13.18
N PHE A 277 4.81 6.68 -14.19
CA PHE A 277 4.32 5.48 -14.87
C PHE A 277 4.51 4.24 -13.98
N LEU A 278 3.43 3.47 -13.78
CA LEU A 278 3.44 2.22 -13.03
C LEU A 278 3.60 0.99 -13.92
N GLY A 279 3.11 1.06 -15.16
CA GLY A 279 3.15 -0.05 -16.11
C GLY A 279 1.84 -0.26 -16.84
N CYS A 280 1.78 -1.38 -17.57
CA CYS A 280 0.60 -1.78 -18.33
C CYS A 280 -0.29 -2.69 -17.47
N ALA A 281 -1.40 -2.13 -16.97
CA ALA A 281 -2.32 -2.82 -16.07
C ALA A 281 -3.44 -3.52 -16.87
N PRO A 282 -3.86 -4.74 -16.52
CA PRO A 282 -5.06 -5.34 -17.11
C PRO A 282 -6.26 -4.43 -16.83
N GLU A 283 -7.11 -4.13 -17.79
CA GLU A 283 -8.32 -3.30 -17.68
C GLU A 283 -9.52 -4.12 -18.19
N GLU A 284 -10.74 -3.81 -17.75
CA GLU A 284 -11.96 -4.57 -18.12
C GLU A 284 -11.90 -6.12 -17.94
N ARG A 285 -10.86 -6.68 -17.31
CA ARG A 285 -10.61 -8.12 -17.27
C ARG A 285 -11.08 -8.75 -15.96
N ARG A 286 -12.13 -9.57 -16.06
CA ARG A 286 -12.59 -10.42 -14.93
C ARG A 286 -11.68 -11.63 -14.79
N VAL A 287 -10.63 -11.50 -13.98
CA VAL A 287 -9.70 -12.61 -13.69
C VAL A 287 -10.24 -13.46 -12.53
N THR A 288 -10.94 -12.83 -11.59
CA THR A 288 -11.54 -13.43 -10.40
C THR A 288 -12.91 -12.82 -10.11
N PRO A 289 -13.76 -13.46 -9.26
CA PRO A 289 -15.02 -12.85 -8.81
C PRO A 289 -14.85 -11.50 -8.07
N ALA A 290 -13.67 -11.26 -7.48
CA ALA A 290 -13.34 -10.00 -6.84
C ALA A 290 -13.08 -8.86 -7.84
N ASP A 291 -12.88 -9.17 -9.12
CA ASP A 291 -12.72 -8.21 -10.20
C ASP A 291 -14.09 -7.75 -10.76
N PHE A 292 -15.09 -7.49 -9.91
CA PHE A 292 -16.36 -6.88 -10.35
C PHE A 292 -16.36 -5.38 -10.01
N PRO A 293 -16.62 -4.45 -10.95
CA PRO A 293 -17.14 -4.64 -12.31
C PRO A 293 -16.11 -4.99 -13.38
N GLY A 294 -14.84 -5.15 -13.01
CA GLY A 294 -13.78 -5.52 -13.94
C GLY A 294 -12.94 -4.34 -14.39
N ARG A 295 -13.15 -3.14 -13.86
CA ARG A 295 -12.37 -1.95 -14.19
C ARG A 295 -11.15 -1.78 -13.29
N THR A 296 -10.03 -1.29 -13.82
CA THR A 296 -8.84 -1.00 -13.00
C THR A 296 -9.02 0.30 -12.26
N LEU A 297 -9.49 1.34 -12.96
CA LEU A 297 -9.85 2.61 -12.34
C LEU A 297 -11.36 2.81 -12.47
N SER A 298 -12.03 3.05 -11.33
CA SER A 298 -13.49 3.12 -11.21
C SER A 298 -14.02 4.52 -10.91
N GLY A 299 -13.18 5.55 -11.02
CA GLY A 299 -13.53 6.95 -10.81
C GLY A 299 -14.10 7.60 -12.06
N ALA A 300 -13.56 8.76 -12.44
CA ALA A 300 -14.03 9.50 -13.60
C ALA A 300 -13.56 8.87 -14.93
N LEU A 301 -14.40 9.00 -15.96
CA LEU A 301 -14.09 8.66 -17.35
C LEU A 301 -14.15 9.94 -18.19
N TYR A 302 -13.15 10.13 -19.03
CA TYR A 302 -13.06 11.17 -20.05
C TYR A 302 -12.59 10.53 -21.36
N ALA A 303 -13.21 10.85 -22.48
CA ALA A 303 -12.79 10.36 -23.78
C ALA A 303 -12.80 11.50 -24.80
N GLU A 304 -11.81 11.51 -25.69
CA GLU A 304 -11.70 12.49 -26.76
C GLU A 304 -10.90 11.92 -27.96
N ASP A 305 -11.19 12.40 -29.17
CA ASP A 305 -10.51 11.94 -30.39
C ASP A 305 -9.08 12.48 -30.54
N ALA A 306 -8.67 13.41 -29.68
CA ALA A 306 -7.34 13.98 -29.65
C ALA A 306 -6.62 13.66 -28.33
N MET A 307 -6.85 12.46 -27.77
CA MET A 307 -6.32 12.08 -26.45
C MET A 307 -4.80 12.01 -26.46
N THR A 308 -4.18 12.51 -25.40
CA THR A 308 -2.76 12.31 -25.09
C THR A 308 -2.61 11.94 -23.61
N ASN A 309 -1.45 11.39 -23.23
CA ASN A 309 -1.20 11.11 -21.81
C ASN A 309 -1.25 12.40 -20.97
N GLU A 310 -0.74 13.52 -21.48
CA GLU A 310 -0.80 14.84 -20.84
C GLU A 310 -2.22 15.26 -20.52
N LYS A 311 -3.13 15.14 -21.49
CA LYS A 311 -4.53 15.51 -21.29
C LYS A 311 -5.20 14.64 -20.25
N CYS A 312 -4.92 13.34 -20.27
CA CYS A 312 -5.45 12.43 -19.26
C CYS A 312 -4.93 12.74 -17.85
N MET A 313 -3.61 12.94 -17.70
CA MET A 313 -3.00 13.29 -16.40
C MET A 313 -3.52 14.63 -15.89
N ALA A 314 -3.68 15.62 -16.77
CA ALA A 314 -4.24 16.92 -16.41
C ALA A 314 -5.70 16.82 -15.96
N PHE A 315 -6.53 16.08 -16.69
CA PHE A 315 -7.92 15.84 -16.32
C PHE A 315 -8.04 15.15 -14.97
N CYS A 316 -7.39 14.00 -14.78
CA CYS A 316 -7.47 13.26 -13.51
C CYS A 316 -6.83 14.05 -12.36
N GLY A 317 -5.68 14.66 -12.59
CA GLY A 317 -4.94 15.42 -11.58
C GLY A 317 -5.68 16.66 -11.08
N SER A 318 -6.36 17.39 -11.97
CA SER A 318 -7.19 18.57 -11.63
C SER A 318 -8.48 18.20 -10.91
N ASN A 319 -9.01 17.01 -11.18
CA ASN A 319 -10.17 16.46 -10.49
C ASN A 319 -9.82 15.72 -9.18
N GLY A 320 -8.57 15.82 -8.71
CA GLY A 320 -8.15 15.31 -7.41
C GLY A 320 -7.90 13.80 -7.35
N TRP A 321 -7.83 13.12 -8.49
CA TRP A 321 -7.60 11.68 -8.55
C TRP A 321 -6.11 11.33 -8.34
N ALA A 322 -5.86 10.24 -7.61
CA ALA A 322 -4.52 9.73 -7.33
C ALA A 322 -3.93 8.92 -8.48
N TYR A 323 -4.77 8.34 -9.32
CA TYR A 323 -4.38 7.51 -10.45
C TYR A 323 -5.10 7.98 -11.71
N ALA A 324 -4.41 7.76 -12.82
CA ALA A 324 -4.88 8.08 -14.15
C ALA A 324 -4.36 7.02 -15.10
N GLY A 325 -5.10 6.73 -16.15
CA GLY A 325 -4.61 5.83 -17.17
C GLY A 325 -5.38 5.95 -18.46
N THR A 326 -4.68 5.73 -19.55
CA THR A 326 -5.27 5.80 -20.89
C THR A 326 -5.53 4.39 -21.42
N GLU A 327 -6.68 4.22 -22.07
CA GLU A 327 -7.11 2.99 -22.72
C GLU A 327 -7.57 3.28 -24.15
N TRP A 328 -7.48 2.28 -25.03
CA TRP A 328 -8.10 2.27 -26.35
C TRP A 328 -7.81 3.52 -27.20
N SER A 329 -6.58 4.05 -27.12
CA SER A 329 -6.12 5.26 -27.83
C SER A 329 -6.79 6.59 -27.47
N ARG A 330 -7.99 6.58 -26.90
CA ARG A 330 -8.85 7.77 -26.77
C ARG A 330 -9.52 7.94 -25.41
N GLU A 331 -9.39 6.96 -24.53
CA GLU A 331 -10.07 6.94 -23.24
C GLU A 331 -9.08 7.28 -22.14
N CYS A 332 -9.57 8.00 -21.14
CA CYS A 332 -8.87 8.39 -19.94
C CYS A 332 -9.73 8.00 -18.74
N TRP A 333 -9.16 7.15 -17.90
CA TRP A 333 -9.75 6.64 -16.69
C TRP A 333 -9.02 7.22 -15.49
N CYS A 334 -9.78 7.64 -14.49
CA CYS A 334 -9.26 8.15 -13.23
C CYS A 334 -9.71 7.27 -12.07
N GLY A 335 -8.92 7.23 -11.01
CA GLY A 335 -9.30 6.51 -9.81
C GLY A 335 -8.45 6.92 -8.61
N ASN A 336 -8.90 6.53 -7.42
CA ASN A 336 -8.13 6.71 -6.18
C ASN A 336 -7.51 5.40 -5.68
N SER A 337 -7.88 4.28 -6.30
CA SER A 337 -7.29 2.97 -6.08
C SER A 337 -7.54 2.06 -7.29
N PHE A 338 -6.85 0.92 -7.33
CA PHE A 338 -7.11 -0.21 -8.22
C PHE A 338 -6.81 -1.51 -7.47
N ALA A 339 -7.50 -2.60 -7.77
CA ALA A 339 -7.32 -3.89 -7.07
C ALA A 339 -5.90 -4.47 -7.27
N SER A 340 -5.39 -5.26 -6.32
CA SER A 340 -4.04 -5.86 -6.42
C SER A 340 -3.89 -6.83 -7.59
N THR A 341 -4.99 -7.43 -8.05
CA THR A 341 -5.08 -8.21 -9.30
C THR A 341 -4.80 -7.37 -10.55
N ARG A 342 -4.80 -6.04 -10.44
CA ARG A 342 -4.54 -5.08 -11.51
C ARG A 342 -3.17 -4.42 -11.41
N THR A 343 -2.35 -4.79 -10.42
CA THR A 343 -0.98 -4.30 -10.33
C THR A 343 -0.21 -4.71 -11.59
N PRO A 344 0.32 -3.75 -12.37
CA PRO A 344 1.04 -4.05 -13.59
C PRO A 344 2.34 -4.80 -13.27
N PRO A 345 2.68 -5.88 -13.99
CA PRO A 345 3.99 -6.49 -13.90
C PRO A 345 5.08 -5.54 -14.39
N THR A 346 6.24 -5.55 -13.75
CA THR A 346 7.37 -4.65 -14.06
C THR A 346 8.41 -5.30 -14.99
N THR A 347 7.95 -6.15 -15.92
CA THR A 347 8.81 -6.77 -16.94
C THR A 347 8.69 -6.04 -18.27
N LEU A 348 9.74 -5.96 -19.08
CA LEU A 348 9.65 -5.30 -20.39
C LEU A 348 8.58 -5.93 -21.29
N ALA A 349 8.34 -7.24 -21.17
CA ALA A 349 7.31 -7.95 -21.93
C ALA A 349 5.87 -7.53 -21.56
N SER A 350 5.63 -7.06 -20.33
CA SER A 350 4.27 -6.66 -19.90
C SER A 350 3.76 -5.43 -20.66
N LEU A 351 4.68 -4.57 -21.11
CA LEU A 351 4.36 -3.34 -21.84
C LEU A 351 3.81 -3.60 -23.24
N ALA A 352 4.02 -4.80 -23.79
CA ALA A 352 3.53 -5.16 -25.13
C ALA A 352 2.00 -5.05 -25.27
N ASN A 353 1.27 -5.17 -24.16
CA ASN A 353 -0.19 -5.04 -24.16
C ASN A 353 -0.68 -3.58 -24.23
N CYS A 354 0.16 -2.62 -23.86
CA CYS A 354 -0.15 -1.19 -23.92
C CYS A 354 0.55 -0.55 -25.12
N ASN A 355 0.26 -1.06 -26.32
CA ASN A 355 0.97 -0.69 -27.54
C ASN A 355 0.16 0.22 -28.47
N TYR A 356 -1.07 0.59 -28.11
CA TYR A 356 -1.93 1.43 -28.95
C TYR A 356 -1.41 2.86 -28.95
N ALA A 357 -1.35 3.48 -30.13
CA ALA A 357 -0.94 4.86 -30.25
C ALA A 357 -2.03 5.79 -29.68
N CYS A 358 -1.66 6.87 -29.01
CA CYS A 358 -2.63 7.88 -28.59
C CYS A 358 -3.25 8.57 -29.81
N SER A 359 -4.56 8.78 -29.79
CA SER A 359 -5.33 9.38 -30.89
C SER A 359 -4.89 10.82 -31.21
N GLY A 360 -4.48 11.59 -30.19
CA GLY A 360 -3.90 12.94 -30.34
C GLY A 360 -2.39 13.01 -30.42
N ALA A 361 -1.66 11.89 -30.22
CA ALA A 361 -0.21 11.86 -30.19
C ALA A 361 0.33 10.47 -30.59
N ALA A 362 0.49 10.23 -31.90
CA ALA A 362 0.84 8.90 -32.42
C ALA A 362 2.18 8.33 -31.91
N GLY A 363 3.09 9.18 -31.43
CA GLY A 363 4.37 8.78 -30.82
C GLY A 363 4.25 8.25 -29.38
N GLN A 364 3.10 8.45 -28.73
CA GLN A 364 2.85 7.99 -27.37
C GLN A 364 1.99 6.73 -27.34
N LYS A 365 2.09 5.96 -26.26
CA LYS A 365 1.27 4.78 -26.01
C LYS A 365 0.11 5.10 -25.07
N CYS A 366 -1.11 4.74 -25.47
CA CYS A 366 -2.35 5.00 -24.73
C CYS A 366 -3.16 3.70 -24.52
N GLY A 367 -2.60 2.78 -23.74
CA GLY A 367 -3.22 1.50 -23.40
C GLY A 367 -3.29 0.51 -24.56
N GLY A 368 -4.29 -0.37 -24.50
CA GLY A 368 -4.57 -1.41 -25.48
C GLY A 368 -5.97 -1.98 -25.31
N ASP A 369 -6.23 -3.15 -25.90
CA ASP A 369 -7.49 -3.88 -25.75
C ASP A 369 -7.61 -4.48 -24.35
N ALA A 370 -8.40 -3.87 -23.47
CA ALA A 370 -8.52 -4.28 -22.07
C ALA A 370 -7.17 -4.17 -21.31
N TRP A 371 -6.39 -3.13 -21.65
CA TRP A 371 -5.13 -2.79 -20.96
C TRP A 371 -4.97 -1.28 -20.81
N LEU A 372 -4.59 -0.85 -19.60
CA LEU A 372 -4.48 0.55 -19.21
C LEU A 372 -2.99 0.92 -19.05
N SER A 373 -2.53 1.95 -19.76
CA SER A 373 -1.26 2.60 -19.43
C SER A 373 -1.45 3.35 -18.12
N LEU A 374 -1.01 2.78 -17.00
CA LEU A 374 -1.36 3.26 -15.66
C LEU A 374 -0.29 4.18 -15.07
N TYR A 375 -0.76 5.31 -14.54
CA TYR A 375 0.05 6.35 -13.91
C TYR A 375 -0.46 6.67 -12.51
N GLN A 376 0.45 7.12 -11.65
CA GLN A 376 0.15 7.55 -10.29
C GLN A 376 0.66 8.96 -10.04
N LYS A 377 -0.18 9.79 -9.42
CA LYS A 377 0.18 11.13 -8.99
C LYS A 377 1.31 11.07 -7.98
N CYS A 378 2.35 11.84 -8.21
CA CYS A 378 3.50 11.95 -7.35
C CYS A 378 3.17 12.79 -6.09
N PRO A 379 3.77 12.49 -4.94
CA PRO A 379 3.62 13.32 -3.74
C PRO A 379 4.12 14.75 -3.98
N VAL A 380 3.41 15.74 -3.44
CA VAL A 380 3.84 17.15 -3.53
C VAL A 380 5.16 17.32 -2.80
N GLY A 381 6.19 17.82 -3.50
CA GLY A 381 7.54 17.97 -2.96
C GLY A 381 8.33 16.66 -2.82
N GLY A 382 7.79 15.54 -3.31
CA GLY A 382 8.45 14.24 -3.31
C GLY A 382 9.11 13.89 -4.64
N SER A 383 9.88 12.79 -4.63
CA SER A 383 10.49 12.24 -5.85
C SER A 383 9.43 11.67 -6.79
N CYS A 384 9.53 12.01 -8.08
CA CYS A 384 8.63 11.55 -9.14
C CYS A 384 9.45 10.75 -10.15
N VAL A 385 9.47 9.42 -9.96
CA VAL A 385 10.32 8.50 -10.74
C VAL A 385 9.44 7.37 -11.26
N ASN A 386 9.55 7.10 -12.57
CA ASN A 386 8.87 5.98 -13.23
C ASN A 386 9.37 4.64 -12.68
N VAL A 387 8.50 3.63 -12.68
CA VAL A 387 8.90 2.27 -12.33
C VAL A 387 9.98 1.78 -13.30
N ALA A 388 10.99 1.11 -12.76
CA ALA A 388 12.02 0.44 -13.55
C ALA A 388 11.50 -0.90 -14.06
N PHE A 389 11.70 -1.18 -15.34
CA PHE A 389 11.33 -2.45 -15.97
C PHE A 389 12.58 -3.30 -16.19
N THR A 390 12.50 -4.57 -15.78
CA THR A 390 13.61 -5.53 -15.85
C THR A 390 13.31 -6.68 -16.81
#